data_AF-A0A3B0JUR7-F1
#
_entry.id   AF-A0A3B0JUR7-F1
#
_cell.length_a   1.000
_cell.length_b   1.000
_cell.length_c   1.000
_cell.angle_alpha   90.00
_cell.angle_beta   90.00
_cell.angle_gamma   90.00
#
_symmetry.space_group_name_H-M   'P 1'
#
loop_
_entity.id
_entity.type
_entity.pdbx_description
1 polymer ?
#
loop_
_entity_poly.entity_id
_entity_poly.type
_entity_poly.pdbx_seq_one_letter_code
_entity_poly.pdbx_strand_id
1 'polypeptide(L)'
;MNCCSAPCSDPDREQEPQLMCDGRCVGKESFVELNELLDEEFACMRSVAQGICQSLARPKDRECCRTMLQDLSKLNQSQSPEVKENVHKFLVFYLKALRWTQKNQPLEWYQKWYGCSQDMGEEQRVWVEEGRSYAAMKEFEDGSTIVYVATAKYPCSIWTESGLKSLAQQDDRL
;
A
#
# COMPACT_ATOMS: atom_id res chain seq x y z
N MET A 1 22.29 21.68 -95.05
CA MET A 1 22.26 23.13 -94.73
C MET A 1 22.20 23.24 -93.21
N ASN A 2 23.30 23.75 -92.63
CA ASN A 2 23.41 24.10 -91.22
C ASN A 2 22.46 25.26 -90.89
N CYS A 3 21.95 25.30 -89.66
CA CYS A 3 22.21 26.40 -88.74
C CYS A 3 21.89 25.95 -87.31
N CYS A 4 22.91 26.09 -86.47
CA CYS A 4 22.94 25.81 -85.04
C CYS A 4 22.12 26.85 -84.25
N SER A 5 21.60 26.45 -83.09
CA SER A 5 21.47 27.32 -81.91
C SER A 5 21.29 26.46 -80.65
N ALA A 6 22.32 26.45 -79.82
CA ALA A 6 22.28 26.28 -78.37
C ALA A 6 23.17 27.43 -77.80
N PRO A 7 23.21 27.76 -76.49
CA PRO A 7 22.54 27.14 -75.34
C PRO A 7 21.90 28.18 -74.38
N CYS A 8 21.04 27.74 -73.45
CA CYS A 8 20.89 28.41 -72.16
C CYS A 8 21.00 27.34 -71.08
N SER A 9 22.11 27.40 -70.35
CA SER A 9 22.38 26.62 -69.15
C SER A 9 21.71 27.34 -67.98
N ASP A 10 20.76 26.68 -67.31
CA ASP A 10 20.41 27.04 -65.94
C ASP A 10 21.14 26.05 -65.00
N PRO A 11 22.08 26.54 -64.16
CA PRO A 11 22.46 25.83 -62.96
C PRO A 11 21.34 26.00 -61.91
N ASP A 12 21.41 25.27 -60.81
CA ASP A 12 20.51 25.43 -59.66
C ASP A 12 19.15 24.72 -59.79
N ARG A 13 19.19 23.41 -60.09
CA ARG A 13 18.25 22.50 -59.45
C ARG A 13 18.76 22.20 -58.05
N GLU A 14 18.36 23.03 -57.10
CA GLU A 14 18.51 22.78 -55.67
C GLU A 14 18.03 21.35 -55.38
N GLN A 15 18.97 20.46 -55.09
CA GLN A 15 18.66 19.25 -54.34
C GLN A 15 18.20 19.74 -52.98
N GLU A 16 16.90 19.61 -52.69
CA GLU A 16 16.42 19.63 -51.31
C GLU A 16 17.36 18.71 -50.51
N PRO A 17 18.02 19.21 -49.45
CA PRO A 17 18.65 18.31 -48.53
C PRO A 17 17.52 17.48 -47.96
N GLN A 18 17.51 16.18 -48.28
CA GLN A 18 16.83 15.21 -47.44
C GLN A 18 17.36 15.47 -46.04
N LEU A 19 16.57 16.16 -45.21
CA LEU A 19 16.72 16.11 -43.77
C LEU A 19 16.55 14.64 -43.42
N MET A 20 17.67 13.92 -43.41
CA MET A 20 17.86 12.79 -42.53
C MET A 20 17.62 13.36 -41.14
N CYS A 21 16.38 13.25 -40.68
CA CYS A 21 16.05 13.37 -39.27
C CYS A 21 16.74 12.21 -38.56
N ASP A 22 18.05 12.36 -38.36
CA ASP A 22 18.83 11.59 -37.41
C ASP A 22 18.47 12.14 -36.01
N GLY A 23 17.17 12.11 -35.70
CA GLY A 23 16.59 12.31 -34.38
C GLY A 23 16.85 11.07 -33.56
N ARG A 24 18.14 10.79 -33.37
CA ARG A 24 18.68 9.63 -32.69
C ARG A 24 18.20 9.67 -31.24
N CYS A 25 17.32 8.74 -30.89
CA CYS A 25 17.14 8.00 -29.61
C CYS A 25 17.38 8.63 -28.22
N VAL A 26 17.74 9.91 -28.05
CA VAL A 26 18.09 10.50 -26.74
C VAL A 26 16.93 10.40 -25.74
N GLY A 27 15.68 10.50 -26.19
CA GLY A 27 14.51 10.36 -25.32
C GLY A 27 14.15 8.92 -24.94
N LYS A 28 14.64 7.91 -25.67
CA LYS A 28 14.43 6.50 -25.33
C LYS A 28 15.45 6.01 -24.32
N GLU A 29 16.71 6.43 -24.45
CA GLU A 29 17.77 6.08 -23.51
C GLU A 29 17.48 6.63 -22.10
N SER A 30 17.04 7.89 -21.99
CA SER A 30 16.67 8.48 -20.70
C SER A 30 15.43 7.84 -20.06
N PHE A 31 14.47 7.39 -20.88
CA PHE A 31 13.27 6.71 -20.42
C PHE A 31 13.56 5.29 -19.90
N VAL A 32 14.49 4.58 -20.55
CA VAL A 32 14.95 3.26 -20.11
C VAL A 32 15.73 3.39 -18.81
N GLU A 33 16.66 4.35 -18.72
CA GLU A 33 17.46 4.62 -17.52
C GLU A 33 16.59 4.99 -16.31
N LEU A 34 15.55 5.81 -16.49
CA LEU A 34 14.60 6.14 -15.43
C LEU A 34 13.81 4.91 -14.96
N ASN A 35 13.39 4.05 -15.88
CA ASN A 35 12.65 2.83 -15.52
C ASN A 35 13.51 1.83 -14.75
N GLU A 36 14.77 1.67 -15.13
CA GLU A 36 15.74 0.82 -14.44
C GLU A 36 16.02 1.36 -13.03
N LEU A 37 16.24 2.67 -12.89
CA LEU A 37 16.43 3.31 -11.59
C LEU A 37 15.22 3.09 -10.66
N LEU A 38 14.00 3.30 -11.16
CA LEU A 38 12.78 3.10 -10.37
C LEU A 38 12.59 1.63 -9.95
N ASP A 39 13.01 0.68 -10.78
CA ASP A 39 12.98 -0.76 -10.44
C ASP A 39 13.97 -1.12 -9.33
N GLU A 40 15.18 -0.56 -9.38
CA GLU A 40 16.19 -0.75 -8.34
C GLU A 40 15.75 -0.16 -7.01
N GLU A 41 15.25 1.08 -7.03
CA GLU A 41 14.71 1.74 -5.84
C GLU A 41 13.52 0.97 -5.26
N PHE A 42 12.62 0.48 -6.11
CA PHE A 42 11.51 -0.37 -5.70
C PHE A 42 12.00 -1.65 -5.02
N ALA A 43 12.97 -2.35 -5.59
CA ALA A 43 13.52 -3.58 -5.03
C ALA A 43 14.16 -3.35 -3.65
N CYS A 44 14.90 -2.26 -3.50
CA CYS A 44 15.51 -1.85 -2.23
C CYS A 44 14.43 -1.55 -1.17
N MET A 45 13.50 -0.65 -1.49
CA MET A 45 12.43 -0.26 -0.57
C MET A 45 11.52 -1.43 -0.19
N ARG A 46 11.23 -2.33 -1.12
CA ARG A 46 10.44 -3.54 -0.87
C ARG A 46 11.15 -4.46 0.11
N SER A 47 12.46 -4.64 -0.02
CA SER A 47 13.25 -5.47 0.90
C SER A 47 13.23 -4.91 2.33
N VAL A 48 13.37 -3.59 2.46
CA VAL A 48 13.23 -2.90 3.76
C VAL A 48 11.82 -3.09 4.33
N ALA A 49 10.78 -2.88 3.50
CA ALA A 49 9.40 -3.10 3.92
C ALA A 49 9.18 -4.53 4.41
N GLN A 50 9.64 -5.55 3.67
CA GLN A 50 9.55 -6.95 4.08
C GLN A 50 10.18 -7.21 5.45
N GLY A 51 11.37 -6.66 5.70
CA GLY A 51 12.03 -6.78 7.01
C GLY A 51 11.20 -6.18 8.14
N ILE A 52 10.62 -4.99 7.92
CA ILE A 52 9.73 -4.37 8.91
C ILE A 52 8.48 -5.23 9.13
N CYS A 53 7.84 -5.69 8.06
CA CYS A 53 6.63 -6.49 8.12
C CYS A 53 6.84 -7.78 8.91
N GLN A 54 7.97 -8.46 8.77
CA GLN A 54 8.28 -9.68 9.53
C GLN A 54 8.38 -9.44 11.04
N SER A 55 8.70 -8.21 11.47
CA SER A 55 8.79 -7.84 12.88
C SER A 55 7.45 -7.42 13.52
N LEU A 56 6.35 -7.45 12.76
CA LEU A 56 5.02 -7.18 13.29
C LEU A 56 4.51 -8.37 14.10
N ALA A 57 4.06 -8.10 15.33
CA ALA A 57 3.60 -9.09 16.30
C ALA A 57 2.31 -9.77 15.84
N ARG A 58 1.39 -9.02 15.24
CA ARG A 58 0.08 -9.55 14.82
C ARG A 58 0.18 -10.29 13.48
N PRO A 59 -0.25 -11.57 13.40
CA PRO A 59 -0.23 -12.35 12.15
C PRO A 59 -1.01 -11.69 11.00
N LYS A 60 -2.19 -11.13 11.30
CA LYS A 60 -3.03 -10.47 10.28
C LYS A 60 -2.36 -9.23 9.69
N ASP A 61 -1.59 -8.49 10.49
CA ASP A 61 -0.86 -7.31 10.00
C ASP A 61 0.27 -7.75 9.05
N ARG A 62 0.98 -8.83 9.37
CA ARG A 62 1.97 -9.46 8.48
C ARG A 62 1.37 -9.87 7.14
N GLU A 63 0.18 -10.48 7.19
CA GLU A 63 -0.55 -10.94 6.02
C GLU A 63 -1.05 -9.78 5.13
N CYS A 64 -1.64 -8.74 5.74
CA CYS A 64 -2.01 -7.51 5.03
C CYS A 64 -0.80 -6.88 4.34
N CYS A 65 0.33 -6.79 5.05
CA CYS A 65 1.54 -6.23 4.47
C CYS A 65 2.10 -7.08 3.32
N ARG A 66 2.08 -8.41 3.46
CA ARG A 66 2.49 -9.33 2.39
C ARG A 66 1.67 -9.12 1.13
N THR A 67 0.35 -9.02 1.27
CA THR A 67 -0.58 -8.79 0.15
C THR A 67 -0.31 -7.43 -0.50
N MET A 68 -0.18 -6.37 0.30
CA MET A 68 0.12 -5.02 -0.19
C MET A 68 1.41 -4.99 -1.03
N LEU A 69 2.50 -5.59 -0.53
CA LEU A 69 3.77 -5.64 -1.25
C LEU A 69 3.68 -6.49 -2.53
N GLN A 70 2.86 -7.55 -2.54
CA GLN A 70 2.60 -8.33 -3.75
C GLN A 70 1.87 -7.51 -4.80
N ASP A 71 0.87 -6.72 -4.41
CA ASP A 71 0.12 -5.88 -5.35
C ASP A 71 0.96 -4.74 -5.91
N LEU A 72 1.78 -4.08 -5.08
CA LEU A 72 2.76 -3.11 -5.57
C LEU A 72 3.77 -3.72 -6.55
N SER A 73 4.15 -4.99 -6.34
CA SER A 73 5.05 -5.68 -7.25
C SER A 73 4.43 -5.92 -8.62
N LYS A 74 3.12 -6.23 -8.67
CA LYS A 74 2.38 -6.35 -9.93
C LYS A 74 2.29 -5.00 -10.63
N LEU A 75 2.04 -3.91 -9.89
CA LEU A 75 1.99 -2.57 -10.45
C LEU A 75 3.36 -2.12 -10.98
N ASN A 76 4.44 -2.45 -10.29
CA ASN A 76 5.80 -2.09 -10.71
C ASN A 76 6.28 -2.85 -11.96
N GLN A 77 5.64 -3.95 -12.34
CA GLN A 77 5.91 -4.66 -13.60
C GLN A 77 5.40 -3.90 -14.84
N SER A 78 4.66 -2.80 -14.65
CA SER A 78 4.25 -1.92 -15.74
C SER A 78 5.44 -1.29 -16.43
N GLN A 79 5.34 -1.11 -17.76
CA GLN A 79 6.35 -0.38 -18.55
C GLN A 79 6.15 1.14 -18.53
N SER A 80 5.09 1.63 -17.87
CA SER A 80 4.84 3.07 -17.72
C SER A 80 5.62 3.63 -16.53
N PRO A 81 6.50 4.62 -16.74
CA PRO A 81 7.24 5.26 -15.65
C PRO A 81 6.32 6.01 -14.72
N GLU A 82 5.18 6.53 -15.18
CA GLU A 82 4.18 7.19 -14.32
C GLU A 82 3.62 6.21 -13.29
N VAL A 83 3.38 4.95 -13.69
CA VAL A 83 2.96 3.90 -12.74
C VAL A 83 4.07 3.61 -11.74
N LYS A 84 5.32 3.46 -12.19
CA LYS A 84 6.46 3.20 -11.30
C LYS A 84 6.73 4.36 -10.34
N GLU A 85 6.62 5.60 -10.79
CA GLU A 85 6.71 6.79 -9.93
C GLU A 85 5.61 6.81 -8.88
N ASN A 86 4.38 6.44 -9.25
CA ASN A 86 3.27 6.36 -8.30
C ASN A 86 3.50 5.25 -7.27
N VAL A 87 4.00 4.09 -7.70
CA VAL A 87 4.43 3.00 -6.81
C VAL A 87 5.53 3.50 -5.87
N HIS A 88 6.55 4.19 -6.37
CA HIS A 88 7.62 4.78 -5.57
C HIS A 88 7.06 5.75 -4.51
N LYS A 89 6.25 6.74 -4.93
CA LYS A 89 5.63 7.72 -4.02
C LYS A 89 4.81 7.05 -2.92
N PHE A 90 4.01 6.04 -3.30
CA PHE A 90 3.25 5.24 -2.33
C PHE A 90 4.19 4.49 -1.38
N LEU A 91 5.23 3.83 -1.88
CA LEU A 91 6.11 3.01 -1.08
C LEU A 91 6.92 3.85 -0.07
N VAL A 92 7.32 5.06 -0.43
CA VAL A 92 7.92 6.05 0.49
C VAL A 92 6.96 6.38 1.63
N PHE A 93 5.69 6.66 1.33
CA PHE A 93 4.67 6.88 2.36
C PHE A 93 4.45 5.63 3.22
N TYR A 94 4.32 4.48 2.58
CA TYR A 94 4.05 3.20 3.24
C TYR A 94 5.18 2.80 4.19
N LEU A 95 6.43 3.02 3.83
CA LEU A 95 7.59 2.80 4.71
C LEU A 95 7.53 3.65 5.98
N LYS A 96 7.07 4.90 5.89
CA LYS A 96 6.87 5.75 7.09
C LYS A 96 5.78 5.18 7.98
N ALA A 97 4.66 4.77 7.40
CA ALA A 97 3.55 4.15 8.14
C ALA A 97 3.98 2.82 8.79
N LEU A 98 4.70 1.96 8.06
CA LEU A 98 5.25 0.70 8.55
C LEU A 98 6.22 0.93 9.71
N ARG A 99 7.15 1.89 9.58
CA ARG A 99 8.11 2.21 10.62
C ARG A 99 7.44 2.74 11.89
N TRP A 100 6.40 3.55 11.74
CA TRP A 100 5.60 4.00 12.88
C TRP A 100 4.87 2.82 13.53
N THR A 101 4.21 1.97 12.72
CA THR A 101 3.48 0.79 13.20
C THR A 101 4.38 -0.15 13.97
N GLN A 102 5.58 -0.44 13.44
CA GLN A 102 6.59 -1.29 14.10
C GLN A 102 6.94 -0.83 15.51
N LYS A 103 7.02 0.49 15.74
CA LYS A 103 7.39 1.09 17.03
C LYS A 103 6.21 1.22 18.00
N ASN A 104 4.99 1.33 17.48
CA ASN A 104 3.79 1.64 18.26
C ASN A 104 2.80 0.47 18.27
N GLN A 105 3.32 -0.76 18.24
CA GLN A 105 2.46 -1.96 18.30
C GLN A 105 1.82 -2.05 19.69
N PRO A 106 0.49 -2.20 19.79
CA PRO A 106 -0.19 -2.36 21.08
C PRO A 106 -0.02 -3.80 21.58
N LEU A 107 1.20 -4.16 21.97
CA LEU A 107 1.59 -5.54 22.32
C LEU A 107 0.75 -6.10 23.47
N GLU A 108 0.45 -5.29 24.48
CA GLU A 108 -0.39 -5.71 25.62
C GLU A 108 -1.79 -6.14 25.17
N TRP A 109 -2.39 -5.41 24.22
CA TRP A 109 -3.70 -5.76 23.68
C TRP A 109 -3.61 -7.01 22.79
N TYR A 110 -2.56 -7.14 21.99
CA TYR A 110 -2.35 -8.35 21.20
C TYR A 110 -2.16 -9.59 22.06
N GLN A 111 -1.50 -9.48 23.21
CA GLN A 111 -1.40 -10.59 24.17
C GLN A 111 -2.75 -10.91 24.81
N LYS A 112 -3.56 -9.91 25.18
CA LYS A 112 -4.91 -10.15 25.70
C LYS A 112 -5.82 -10.82 24.67
N TRP A 113 -5.73 -10.40 23.41
CA TRP A 113 -6.61 -10.91 22.36
C TRP A 113 -6.16 -12.25 21.76
N TYR A 114 -4.84 -12.43 21.58
CA TYR A 114 -4.30 -13.58 20.86
C TYR A 114 -3.39 -14.47 21.71
N GLY A 115 -3.07 -14.09 22.96
CA GLY A 115 -2.17 -14.83 23.84
C GLY A 115 -2.85 -15.94 24.66
N CYS A 116 -4.18 -15.89 24.83
CA CYS A 116 -4.94 -16.95 25.51
C CYS A 116 -5.52 -17.93 24.47
N SER A 117 -4.67 -18.77 23.90
CA SER A 117 -5.06 -19.84 22.96
C SER A 117 -5.77 -21.05 23.61
N GLN A 118 -6.43 -20.87 24.75
CA GLN A 118 -7.11 -21.97 25.45
C GLN A 118 -8.64 -21.90 25.51
N ASP A 119 -9.27 -20.75 25.28
CA ASP A 119 -10.74 -20.67 25.31
C ASP A 119 -11.28 -19.98 24.05
N MET A 120 -11.33 -20.73 22.95
CA MET A 120 -11.95 -20.34 21.67
C MET A 120 -13.50 -20.21 21.74
N GLY A 121 -14.07 -20.10 22.95
CA GLY A 121 -15.52 -20.02 23.17
C GLY A 121 -15.97 -18.80 23.98
N GLU A 122 -15.06 -18.14 24.72
CA GLU A 122 -15.42 -17.00 25.56
C GLU A 122 -15.23 -15.67 24.85
N GLU A 123 -16.24 -14.80 24.97
CA GLU A 123 -16.18 -13.43 24.48
C GLU A 123 -15.08 -12.66 25.22
N GLN A 124 -14.06 -12.22 24.48
CA GLN A 124 -12.98 -11.41 25.03
C GLN A 124 -13.44 -9.96 25.16
N ARG A 125 -13.38 -9.41 26.37
CA ARG A 125 -13.84 -8.06 26.71
C ARG A 125 -12.67 -7.20 27.19
N VAL A 126 -12.56 -5.97 26.69
CA VAL A 126 -11.50 -5.04 27.12
C VAL A 126 -11.98 -3.59 27.16
N TRP A 127 -11.63 -2.87 28.22
CA TRP A 127 -11.63 -1.41 28.24
C TRP A 127 -10.37 -0.92 27.54
N VAL A 128 -10.55 -0.20 26.42
CA VAL A 128 -9.47 0.49 25.70
C VAL A 128 -9.09 1.77 26.46
N GLU A 129 -10.09 2.45 27.03
CA GLU A 129 -9.93 3.55 27.96
C GLU A 129 -11.03 3.42 29.02
N GLU A 130 -10.64 3.26 30.29
CA GLU A 130 -11.56 2.96 31.39
C GLU A 130 -12.73 3.94 31.42
N GLY A 131 -13.96 3.43 31.37
CA GLY A 131 -15.17 4.25 31.40
C GLY A 131 -15.46 5.06 30.14
N ARG A 132 -14.64 4.99 29.08
CA ARG A 132 -14.83 5.75 27.82
C ARG A 132 -14.93 4.88 26.58
N SER A 133 -14.00 3.93 26.41
CA SER A 133 -13.87 3.13 25.20
C SER A 133 -13.83 1.66 25.55
N TYR A 134 -14.79 0.91 25.03
CA TYR A 134 -14.97 -0.52 25.28
C TYR A 134 -14.91 -1.28 23.95
N ALA A 135 -14.25 -2.44 23.96
CA ALA A 135 -14.25 -3.36 22.83
C ALA A 135 -14.48 -4.79 23.31
N ALA A 136 -15.27 -5.54 22.56
CA ALA A 136 -15.47 -6.97 22.76
C ALA A 136 -15.33 -7.73 21.44
N MET A 137 -14.84 -8.95 21.51
CA MET A 137 -14.64 -9.81 20.36
C MET A 137 -15.07 -11.23 20.69
N LYS A 138 -15.81 -11.86 19.78
CA LYS A 138 -16.21 -13.26 19.86
C LYS A 138 -15.88 -13.96 18.55
N GLU A 139 -15.11 -15.03 18.64
CA GLU A 139 -14.86 -15.95 17.52
C GLU A 139 -15.87 -17.10 17.61
N PHE A 140 -16.38 -17.53 16.46
CA PHE A 140 -17.30 -18.64 16.33
C PHE A 140 -16.59 -19.85 15.74
N GLU A 141 -17.15 -21.04 15.95
CA GLU A 141 -16.58 -22.31 15.50
C GLU A 141 -16.41 -22.40 13.97
N ASP A 142 -17.23 -21.65 13.22
CA ASP A 142 -17.14 -21.54 11.75
C ASP A 142 -15.99 -20.63 11.26
N GLY A 143 -15.21 -20.07 12.18
CA GLY A 143 -14.12 -19.16 11.90
C GLY A 143 -14.57 -17.71 11.66
N SER A 144 -15.86 -17.41 11.81
CA SER A 144 -16.35 -16.04 11.79
C SER A 144 -16.01 -15.32 13.10
N THR A 145 -15.86 -14.00 13.03
CA THR A 145 -15.53 -13.16 14.19
C THR A 145 -16.45 -11.95 14.22
N ILE A 146 -17.09 -11.72 15.36
CA ILE A 146 -17.81 -10.47 15.62
C ILE A 146 -16.96 -9.59 16.55
N VAL A 147 -16.85 -8.32 16.19
CA VAL A 147 -16.16 -7.30 16.98
C VAL A 147 -17.15 -6.18 17.29
N TYR A 148 -17.32 -5.88 18.57
CA TYR A 148 -18.13 -4.78 19.08
C TYR A 148 -17.20 -3.69 19.61
N VAL A 149 -17.41 -2.44 19.19
CA VAL A 149 -16.65 -1.29 19.70
C VAL A 149 -17.63 -0.19 20.09
N ALA A 150 -17.44 0.37 21.28
CA ALA A 150 -18.27 1.42 21.82
C ALA A 150 -17.37 2.52 22.41
N THR A 151 -17.60 3.78 22.00
CA THR A 151 -16.80 4.93 22.45
C THR A 151 -17.71 6.08 22.88
N ALA A 152 -17.46 6.63 24.07
CA ALA A 152 -18.14 7.82 24.55
C ALA A 152 -17.63 9.08 23.83
N LYS A 153 -18.58 9.88 23.32
CA LYS A 153 -18.29 11.09 22.53
C LYS A 153 -17.62 12.21 23.34
N TYR A 154 -17.95 12.33 24.62
CA TYR A 154 -17.44 13.40 25.49
C TYR A 154 -16.56 12.85 26.61
N PRO A 155 -15.48 13.57 26.99
CA PRO A 155 -14.55 13.13 28.03
C PRO A 155 -15.19 12.92 29.41
N CYS A 156 -16.30 13.60 29.68
CA CYS A 156 -17.03 13.54 30.95
C CYS A 156 -18.14 12.48 30.96
N SER A 157 -18.40 11.82 29.82
CA SER A 157 -19.46 10.83 29.69
C SER A 157 -18.91 9.46 30.04
N ILE A 158 -19.26 8.98 31.24
CA ILE A 158 -18.92 7.63 31.70
C ILE A 158 -20.05 6.69 31.31
N TRP A 159 -19.71 5.50 30.79
CA TRP A 159 -20.68 4.44 30.58
C TRP A 159 -21.33 4.02 31.91
N THR A 160 -22.65 4.11 32.02
CA THR A 160 -23.35 3.60 33.20
C THR A 160 -23.31 2.07 33.19
N GLU A 161 -22.96 1.45 34.31
CA GLU A 161 -22.89 -0.02 34.44
C GLU A 161 -24.18 -0.74 33.97
N SER A 162 -25.32 -0.09 34.10
CA SER A 162 -26.63 -0.61 33.68
C SER A 162 -26.81 -0.70 32.16
N GLY A 163 -26.17 0.17 31.39
CA GLY A 163 -26.23 0.16 29.93
C GLY A 163 -25.49 -1.03 29.31
N LEU A 164 -24.34 -1.42 29.89
CA LEU A 164 -23.54 -2.55 29.42
C LEU A 164 -24.06 -3.91 29.94
N LYS A 165 -24.60 -3.97 31.16
CA LYS A 165 -25.25 -5.20 31.68
C LYS A 165 -26.41 -5.66 30.80
N SER A 166 -27.13 -4.72 30.17
CA SER A 166 -28.24 -5.03 29.25
C SER A 166 -27.77 -5.63 27.92
N LEU A 167 -26.52 -5.36 27.51
CA LEU A 167 -25.90 -5.93 26.30
C LEU A 167 -25.22 -7.27 26.59
N ALA A 168 -24.72 -7.47 27.80
CA ALA A 168 -24.08 -8.72 28.23
C ALA A 168 -25.09 -9.78 28.73
N GLN A 169 -26.34 -9.40 29.05
CA GLN A 169 -27.41 -10.30 29.48
C GLN A 169 -28.39 -10.59 28.34
N GLN A 170 -27.92 -11.27 27.29
CA GLN A 170 -28.79 -12.11 26.47
C GLN A 170 -28.07 -13.44 26.22
N ASP A 171 -28.14 -14.32 27.21
CA ASP A 171 -28.36 -15.76 27.05
C ASP A 171 -28.21 -16.42 28.43
N ASP A 172 -29.33 -16.47 29.16
CA ASP A 172 -29.48 -17.35 30.32
C ASP A 172 -30.97 -17.64 30.58
N ARG A 173 -31.70 -17.95 29.49
CA ARG A 173 -33.06 -18.49 29.56
C ARG A 173 -33.23 -19.60 28.54
N LEU A 174 -33.28 -20.81 29.09
CA LEU A 174 -33.92 -22.03 28.60
C LEU A 174 -35.03 -21.81 27.56
#